data_AF-A0A917YRM1-F1
#
_entry.id   AF-A0A917YRM1-F1
#
_cell.length_a   1.000
_cell.length_b   1.000
_cell.length_c   1.000
_cell.angle_alpha   90.00
_cell.angle_beta   90.00
_cell.angle_gamma   90.00
#
_symmetry.space_group_name_H-M   'P 1'
#
loop_
_entity.id
_entity.type
_entity.pdbx_description
1 polymer ?
#
loop_
_entity_poly.entity_id
_entity_poly.type
_entity_poly.pdbx_seq_one_letter_code
_entity_poly.pdbx_strand_id
1 'polypeptide(L)'
;MELASYLAGERWSDHPACTHPLLAALARLVNDNVGDESRAELVELVPSIIGLAGDDLRVDARLALRCATTALPVAAAERQLALAVSVLAAEEMLARLDGAPSGRMSERSREAMAQVPQAAEQARRFSRAARITEKGFRRYAAPNAVQLSVVGIVQACVPDPDRLLRELLAGAIGDCSALIRGVGPAAGAETPREEGAVPVHA
;
A
#
# COMPACT_ATOMS: atom_id res chain seq x y z
N MET A 1 4.52 -2.98 17.20
CA MET A 1 5.38 -1.95 16.55
C MET A 1 6.57 -1.57 17.42
N GLU A 2 6.43 -1.72 18.73
CA GLU A 2 7.42 -1.43 19.74
C GLU A 2 8.71 -2.24 19.59
N LEU A 3 8.61 -3.51 19.20
CA LEU A 3 9.78 -4.32 18.85
C LEU A 3 10.55 -3.72 17.66
N ALA A 4 9.84 -3.16 16.67
CA ALA A 4 10.49 -2.50 15.54
C ALA A 4 11.20 -1.21 15.97
N SER A 5 10.58 -0.42 16.85
CA SER A 5 11.19 0.80 17.39
C SER A 5 12.44 0.49 18.21
N TYR A 6 12.38 -0.54 19.05
CA TYR A 6 13.50 -1.03 19.84
C TYR A 6 14.67 -1.49 18.96
N LEU A 7 14.40 -2.33 17.96
CA LEU A 7 15.42 -2.84 17.04
C LEU A 7 16.02 -1.74 16.15
N ALA A 8 15.26 -0.68 15.86
CA ALA A 8 15.74 0.49 15.12
C ALA A 8 16.57 1.46 15.99
N GLY A 9 16.72 1.19 17.29
CA GLY A 9 17.42 2.08 18.24
C GLY A 9 16.60 3.32 18.61
N GLU A 10 15.29 3.33 18.34
CA GLU A 10 14.37 4.39 18.74
C GLU A 10 13.88 4.17 20.18
N ARG A 11 13.20 5.19 20.73
CA ARG A 11 12.45 5.01 21.98
C ARG A 11 11.37 3.94 21.78
N TRP A 12 11.12 3.14 22.82
CA TRP A 12 10.00 2.19 22.84
C TRP A 12 8.68 2.91 22.55
N SER A 13 8.05 2.60 21.41
CA SER A 13 6.83 3.25 20.94
C SER A 13 6.10 2.37 19.93
N ASP A 14 4.77 2.44 19.94
CA ASP A 14 3.91 1.82 18.93
C ASP A 14 3.78 2.69 17.65
N HIS A 15 4.40 3.87 17.64
CA HIS A 15 4.46 4.83 16.54
C HIS A 15 5.91 5.18 16.14
N PRO A 16 6.72 4.19 15.70
CA PRO A 16 8.12 4.44 15.36
C PRO A 16 8.28 5.35 14.14
N ALA A 17 9.37 6.11 14.11
CA ALA A 17 9.74 6.94 12.97
C ALA A 17 10.37 6.11 11.84
N CYS A 18 10.92 4.93 12.14
CA CYS A 18 11.58 4.04 11.19
C CYS A 18 10.63 3.34 10.21
N THR A 19 9.31 3.50 10.35
CA THR A 19 8.29 2.87 9.52
C THR A 19 7.24 3.89 9.07
N HIS A 20 6.78 3.79 7.82
CA HIS A 20 5.71 4.63 7.29
C HIS A 20 4.43 4.54 8.16
N PRO A 21 3.80 5.66 8.55
CA PRO A 21 2.70 5.67 9.52
C PRO A 21 1.52 4.75 9.16
N LEU A 22 1.13 4.69 7.88
CA LEU A 22 0.05 3.81 7.43
C LEU A 22 0.44 2.33 7.45
N LEU A 23 1.71 2.00 7.19
CA LEU A 23 2.21 0.63 7.30
C LEU A 23 2.26 0.19 8.77
N ALA A 24 2.71 1.07 9.67
CA ALA A 24 2.65 0.84 11.11
C ALA A 24 1.21 0.64 11.60
N ALA A 25 0.25 1.42 11.08
CA ALA A 25 -1.16 1.22 11.38
C ALA A 25 -1.68 -0.15 10.90
N LEU A 26 -1.35 -0.57 9.67
CA LEU A 26 -1.69 -1.91 9.17
C LEU A 26 -1.07 -3.01 10.04
N ALA A 27 0.21 -2.88 10.40
CA ALA A 27 0.91 -3.88 11.22
C ALA A 27 0.27 -4.02 12.61
N ARG A 28 -0.15 -2.92 13.25
CA ARG A 28 -0.91 -2.97 14.50
C ARG A 28 -2.25 -3.68 14.32
N LEU A 29 -3.03 -3.31 13.31
CA LEU A 29 -4.31 -3.96 13.03
C LEU A 29 -4.17 -5.47 12.80
N VAL A 30 -3.17 -5.89 12.02
CA VAL A 30 -2.91 -7.31 11.79
C VAL A 30 -2.52 -8.00 13.10
N ASN A 31 -1.57 -7.44 13.85
CA ASN A 31 -1.18 -7.97 15.15
C ASN A 31 -2.40 -8.12 16.09
N ASP A 32 -3.28 -7.13 16.15
CA ASP A 32 -4.40 -7.12 17.09
C ASP A 32 -5.51 -8.13 16.72
N ASN A 33 -5.51 -8.64 15.49
CA ASN A 33 -6.58 -9.50 14.97
C ASN A 33 -6.15 -10.93 14.62
N VAL A 34 -4.87 -11.28 14.75
CA VAL A 34 -4.41 -12.68 14.58
C VAL A 34 -4.33 -13.42 15.92
N GLY A 35 -4.47 -14.75 15.88
CA GLY A 35 -4.27 -15.64 17.02
C GLY A 35 -2.82 -15.75 17.47
N ASP A 36 -2.57 -16.37 18.62
CA ASP A 36 -1.25 -16.42 19.25
C ASP A 36 -0.19 -17.15 18.43
N GLU A 37 -0.55 -18.25 17.74
CA GLU A 37 0.35 -18.99 16.87
C GLU A 37 0.80 -18.11 15.68
N SER A 38 -0.16 -17.52 14.97
CA SER A 38 0.06 -16.59 13.86
C SER A 38 0.82 -15.33 14.28
N ARG A 39 0.60 -14.85 15.51
CA ARG A 39 1.31 -13.70 16.10
C ARG A 39 2.80 -13.97 16.23
N ALA A 40 3.20 -15.20 16.59
CA ALA A 40 4.61 -15.58 16.66
C ALA A 40 5.29 -15.48 15.29
N GLU A 41 4.60 -15.87 14.22
CA GLU A 41 5.10 -15.75 12.84
C GLU A 41 5.29 -14.28 12.40
N LEU A 42 4.51 -13.34 12.94
CA LEU A 42 4.67 -11.91 12.62
C LEU A 42 6.02 -11.35 13.09
N VAL A 43 6.65 -11.95 14.10
CA VAL A 43 7.95 -11.51 14.63
C VAL A 43 9.02 -11.56 13.54
N GLU A 44 8.96 -12.54 12.64
CA GLU A 44 9.89 -12.70 11.51
C GLU A 44 9.81 -11.54 10.50
N LEU A 45 8.65 -10.85 10.44
CA LEU A 45 8.44 -9.71 9.54
C LEU A 45 9.00 -8.40 10.11
N VAL A 46 9.25 -8.32 11.43
CA VAL A 46 9.62 -7.07 12.11
C VAL A 46 10.90 -6.43 11.55
N PRO A 47 12.00 -7.16 11.28
CA PRO A 47 13.19 -6.55 10.68
C PRO A 47 12.91 -5.93 9.31
N SER A 48 11.92 -6.42 8.57
CA SER A 48 11.64 -6.00 7.19
C SER A 48 10.90 -4.67 7.10
N ILE A 49 10.25 -4.20 8.18
CA ILE A 49 9.58 -2.89 8.22
C ILE A 49 10.53 -1.74 8.59
N ILE A 50 11.68 -2.05 9.19
CA ILE A 50 12.65 -1.06 9.64
C ILE A 50 13.28 -0.38 8.42
N GLY A 51 13.31 0.95 8.46
CA GLY A 51 13.83 1.78 7.38
C GLY A 51 12.86 1.97 6.21
N LEU A 52 11.62 1.45 6.32
CA LEU A 52 10.53 1.76 5.38
C LEU A 52 9.80 3.05 5.79
N ALA A 53 10.57 4.07 6.16
CA ALA A 53 10.07 5.40 6.47
C ALA A 53 9.93 6.25 5.20
N GLY A 54 9.10 7.31 5.27
CA GLY A 54 8.91 8.23 4.16
C GLY A 54 7.56 8.95 4.25
N ASP A 55 7.37 9.95 3.38
CA ASP A 55 6.14 10.74 3.29
C ASP A 55 5.61 10.85 1.84
N ASP A 56 6.06 9.95 0.94
CA ASP A 56 5.53 9.87 -0.42
C ASP A 56 4.11 9.28 -0.40
N LEU A 57 3.15 10.05 -0.92
CA LEU A 57 1.73 9.67 -0.99
C LEU A 57 1.49 8.42 -1.84
N ARG A 58 2.43 8.05 -2.72
CA ARG A 58 2.39 6.77 -3.44
C ARG A 58 2.39 5.58 -2.50
N VAL A 59 3.07 5.68 -1.36
CA VAL A 59 3.09 4.61 -0.34
C VAL A 59 1.69 4.45 0.26
N ASP A 60 1.03 5.55 0.65
CA ASP A 60 -0.36 5.52 1.14
C ASP A 60 -1.31 4.87 0.12
N ALA A 61 -1.20 5.29 -1.15
CA ALA A 61 -2.08 4.82 -2.21
C ALA A 61 -1.83 3.34 -2.55
N ARG A 62 -0.58 2.90 -2.54
CA ARG A 62 -0.21 1.49 -2.79
C ARG A 62 -0.66 0.58 -1.66
N LEU A 63 -0.48 1.01 -0.40
CA LEU A 63 -0.99 0.30 0.78
C LEU A 63 -2.50 0.16 0.73
N ALA A 64 -3.22 1.26 0.51
CA ALA A 64 -4.68 1.24 0.40
C ALA A 64 -5.15 0.30 -0.72
N LEU A 65 -4.50 0.35 -1.90
CA LEU A 65 -4.85 -0.51 -3.03
C LEU A 65 -4.61 -1.99 -2.72
N ARG A 66 -3.46 -2.33 -2.14
CA ARG A 66 -3.15 -3.71 -1.77
C ARG A 66 -4.16 -4.24 -0.75
N CYS A 67 -4.40 -3.49 0.32
CA CYS A 67 -5.37 -3.88 1.34
C CYS A 67 -6.75 -4.11 0.72
N ALA A 68 -7.25 -3.13 -0.04
CA ALA A 68 -8.58 -3.19 -0.61
C ALA A 68 -8.72 -4.34 -1.61
N THR A 69 -7.74 -4.54 -2.50
CA THR A 69 -7.79 -5.63 -3.51
C THR A 69 -7.66 -7.02 -2.89
N THR A 70 -6.94 -7.19 -1.77
CA THR A 70 -6.88 -8.47 -1.05
C THR A 70 -8.20 -8.79 -0.34
N ALA A 71 -8.79 -7.80 0.33
CA ALA A 71 -10.00 -8.02 1.13
C ALA A 71 -11.27 -8.08 0.27
N LEU A 72 -11.31 -7.38 -0.87
CA LEU A 72 -12.51 -7.21 -1.68
C LEU A 72 -13.20 -8.53 -2.05
N PRO A 73 -12.51 -9.58 -2.54
CA PRO A 73 -13.18 -10.82 -2.96
C PRO A 73 -13.70 -11.66 -1.80
N VAL A 74 -13.11 -11.53 -0.60
CA VAL A 74 -13.44 -12.36 0.56
C VAL A 74 -14.39 -11.67 1.55
N ALA A 75 -14.50 -10.35 1.48
CA ALA A 75 -15.38 -9.57 2.34
C ALA A 75 -16.86 -9.83 2.04
N ALA A 76 -17.70 -9.72 3.09
CA ALA A 76 -19.14 -9.78 2.96
C ALA A 76 -19.68 -8.69 2.01
N ALA A 77 -20.78 -9.00 1.30
CA ALA A 77 -21.34 -8.17 0.23
C ALA A 77 -21.57 -6.70 0.66
N GLU A 78 -21.98 -6.48 1.91
CA GLU A 78 -22.24 -5.16 2.49
C GLU A 78 -20.98 -4.29 2.56
N ARG A 79 -19.80 -4.90 2.62
CA ARG A 79 -18.49 -4.21 2.67
C ARG A 79 -17.82 -4.14 1.31
N GLN A 80 -18.20 -5.01 0.36
CA GLN A 80 -17.60 -5.03 -0.97
C GLN A 80 -17.76 -3.69 -1.70
N LEU A 81 -18.89 -2.99 -1.55
CA LEU A 81 -19.06 -1.66 -2.15
C LEU A 81 -18.01 -0.66 -1.65
N ALA A 82 -17.80 -0.58 -0.33
CA ALA A 82 -16.84 0.36 0.26
C ALA A 82 -15.39 0.01 -0.13
N LEU A 83 -15.05 -1.28 -0.19
CA LEU A 83 -13.75 -1.76 -0.65
C LEU A 83 -13.55 -1.50 -2.16
N ALA A 84 -14.56 -1.72 -2.99
CA ALA A 84 -14.50 -1.42 -4.42
C ALA A 84 -14.32 0.09 -4.69
N VAL A 85 -14.98 0.96 -3.91
CA VAL A 85 -14.75 2.41 -3.94
C VAL A 85 -13.31 2.74 -3.51
N SER A 86 -12.79 2.04 -2.51
CA SER A 86 -11.40 2.23 -2.05
C SER A 86 -10.38 1.82 -3.12
N VAL A 87 -10.63 0.73 -3.88
CA VAL A 87 -9.81 0.33 -5.04
C VAL A 87 -9.80 1.43 -6.10
N LEU A 88 -10.97 1.94 -6.50
CA LEU A 88 -11.07 3.00 -7.51
C LEU A 88 -10.38 4.30 -7.05
N ALA A 89 -10.57 4.69 -5.78
CA ALA A 89 -9.95 5.88 -5.21
C ALA A 89 -8.41 5.77 -5.18
N ALA A 90 -7.88 4.59 -4.85
CA ALA A 90 -6.44 4.36 -4.79
C ALA A 90 -5.81 4.27 -6.19
N GLU A 91 -6.47 3.62 -7.16
CA GLU A 91 -6.03 3.61 -8.57
C GLU A 91 -6.01 5.03 -9.16
N GLU A 92 -7.06 5.82 -8.94
CA GLU A 92 -7.12 7.21 -9.42
C GLU A 92 -6.08 8.11 -8.72
N MET A 93 -5.77 7.84 -7.44
CA MET A 93 -4.70 8.51 -6.72
C MET A 93 -3.33 8.19 -7.31
N LEU A 94 -3.02 6.91 -7.56
CA LEU A 94 -1.77 6.50 -8.19
C LEU A 94 -1.65 7.06 -9.62
N ALA A 95 -2.71 6.95 -10.43
CA ALA A 95 -2.71 7.48 -11.79
C ALA A 95 -2.40 8.98 -11.82
N ARG A 96 -3.01 9.76 -10.93
CA ARG A 96 -2.74 11.20 -10.82
C ARG A 96 -1.32 11.51 -10.37
N LEU A 97 -0.81 10.80 -9.36
CA LEU A 97 0.55 10.98 -8.87
C LEU A 97 1.56 10.68 -9.98
N ASP A 98 1.33 9.64 -10.77
CA ASP A 98 2.20 9.18 -11.86
C ASP A 98 2.00 9.93 -13.19
N GLY A 99 1.11 10.92 -13.24
CA GLY A 99 0.78 11.64 -14.48
C GLY A 99 0.14 10.74 -15.56
N ALA A 100 -0.44 9.60 -15.15
CA ALA A 100 -1.12 8.67 -16.04
C ALA A 100 -2.60 9.06 -16.26
N PRO A 101 -3.23 8.58 -17.34
CA PRO A 101 -4.65 8.84 -17.59
C PRO A 101 -5.56 8.31 -16.47
N SER A 102 -6.58 9.10 -16.10
CA SER A 102 -7.64 8.70 -15.18
C SER A 102 -8.34 7.41 -15.64
N GLY A 103 -8.77 6.59 -14.68
CA GLY A 103 -9.43 5.31 -14.96
C GLY A 103 -8.47 4.18 -15.38
N ARG A 104 -7.15 4.40 -15.39
CA ARG A 104 -6.18 3.31 -15.45
C ARG A 104 -6.35 2.40 -14.22
N MET A 105 -6.33 1.10 -14.44
CA MET A 105 -6.37 0.10 -13.37
C MET A 105 -5.27 -0.93 -13.56
N SER A 106 -4.61 -1.31 -12.47
CA SER A 106 -3.70 -2.45 -12.46
C SER A 106 -4.43 -3.77 -12.75
N GLU A 107 -3.67 -4.80 -13.15
CA GLU A 107 -4.20 -6.15 -13.36
C GLU A 107 -4.86 -6.72 -12.11
N ARG A 108 -4.18 -6.65 -10.96
CA ARG A 108 -4.72 -7.06 -9.65
C ARG A 108 -6.06 -6.41 -9.31
N SER A 109 -6.21 -5.11 -9.58
CA SER A 109 -7.47 -4.41 -9.34
C SER A 109 -8.57 -4.85 -10.30
N ARG A 110 -8.24 -5.14 -11.56
CA ARG A 110 -9.20 -5.68 -12.53
C ARG A 110 -9.67 -7.07 -12.10
N GLU A 111 -8.76 -7.93 -11.68
CA GLU A 111 -9.07 -9.28 -11.18
C GLU A 111 -9.94 -9.24 -9.93
N ALA A 112 -9.59 -8.43 -8.92
CA ALA A 112 -10.38 -8.30 -7.70
C ALA A 112 -11.79 -7.76 -8.00
N MET A 113 -11.90 -6.75 -8.86
CA MET A 113 -13.19 -6.16 -9.25
C MET A 113 -14.05 -7.11 -10.10
N ALA A 114 -13.43 -8.03 -10.86
CA ALA A 114 -14.14 -9.04 -11.65
C ALA A 114 -14.82 -10.10 -10.78
N GLN A 115 -14.30 -10.36 -9.58
CA GLN A 115 -14.89 -11.30 -8.62
C GLN A 115 -16.15 -10.72 -7.93
N VAL A 116 -16.34 -9.40 -7.96
CA VAL A 116 -17.45 -8.70 -7.29
C VAL A 116 -18.21 -7.75 -8.25
N PRO A 117 -18.75 -8.26 -9.37
CA PRO A 117 -19.23 -7.42 -10.48
C PRO A 117 -20.30 -6.41 -10.07
N GLN A 118 -21.21 -6.78 -9.16
CA GLN A 118 -22.26 -5.90 -8.65
C GLN A 118 -21.69 -4.71 -7.86
N ALA A 119 -20.81 -4.99 -6.89
CA ALA A 119 -20.14 -3.95 -6.10
C ALA A 119 -19.23 -3.08 -6.99
N ALA A 120 -18.53 -3.68 -7.95
CA ALA A 120 -17.68 -2.97 -8.90
C ALA A 120 -18.48 -2.00 -9.79
N GLU A 121 -19.64 -2.41 -10.29
CA GLU A 121 -20.51 -1.53 -11.08
C GLU A 121 -21.07 -0.37 -10.24
N GLN A 122 -21.56 -0.66 -9.05
CA GLN A 122 -22.06 0.36 -8.12
C GLN A 122 -20.95 1.35 -7.75
N ALA A 123 -19.75 0.87 -7.41
CA ALA A 123 -18.60 1.71 -7.09
C ALA A 123 -18.22 2.65 -8.26
N ARG A 124 -18.26 2.16 -9.51
CA ARG A 124 -18.02 3.00 -10.70
C ARG A 124 -19.05 4.13 -10.84
N ARG A 125 -20.32 3.90 -10.48
CA ARG A 125 -21.36 4.94 -10.49
C ARG A 125 -21.11 6.00 -9.42
N PHE A 126 -20.69 5.61 -8.21
CA PHE A 126 -20.35 6.54 -7.12
C PHE A 126 -19.07 7.33 -7.38
N SER A 127 -18.01 6.66 -7.85
CA SER A 127 -16.67 7.26 -8.00
C SER A 127 -16.63 8.37 -9.05
N ARG A 128 -17.46 8.31 -10.10
CA ARG A 128 -17.58 9.37 -11.12
C ARG A 128 -17.96 10.74 -10.53
N ALA A 129 -18.56 10.79 -9.34
CA ALA A 129 -19.00 12.01 -8.68
C ALA A 129 -17.99 12.58 -7.67
N ALA A 130 -17.02 11.80 -7.19
CA ALA A 130 -16.18 12.17 -6.06
C ALA A 130 -14.72 12.42 -6.48
N ARG A 131 -14.26 13.67 -6.38
CA ARG A 131 -12.83 14.01 -6.47
C ARG A 131 -12.24 14.16 -5.08
N ILE A 132 -11.43 13.19 -4.67
CA ILE A 132 -10.71 13.21 -3.38
C ILE A 132 -9.39 13.97 -3.57
N THR A 133 -9.10 14.92 -2.69
CA THR A 133 -7.82 15.63 -2.66
C THR A 133 -6.72 14.75 -2.07
N GLU A 134 -5.45 15.01 -2.40
CA GLU A 134 -4.30 14.30 -1.83
C GLU A 134 -4.30 14.29 -0.30
N LYS A 135 -4.53 15.45 0.32
CA LYS A 135 -4.66 15.59 1.77
C LYS A 135 -5.84 14.78 2.33
N GLY A 136 -6.99 14.81 1.65
CA GLY A 136 -8.17 14.04 2.06
C GLY A 136 -7.93 12.53 1.93
N PHE A 137 -7.17 12.12 0.92
CA PHE A 137 -6.82 10.72 0.71
C PHE A 137 -5.91 10.19 1.82
N ARG A 138 -4.80 10.90 2.12
CA ARG A 138 -3.89 10.53 3.21
C ARG A 138 -4.61 10.48 4.57
N ARG A 139 -5.45 11.49 4.84
CA ARG A 139 -6.08 11.64 6.17
C ARG A 139 -7.25 10.68 6.39
N TYR A 140 -8.01 10.34 5.34
CA TYR A 140 -9.28 9.62 5.49
C TYR A 140 -9.36 8.38 4.61
N ALA A 141 -9.16 8.52 3.30
CA ALA A 141 -9.43 7.41 2.37
C ALA A 141 -8.48 6.22 2.58
N ALA A 142 -7.17 6.46 2.66
CA ALA A 142 -6.18 5.39 2.81
C ALA A 142 -6.27 4.68 4.17
N PRO A 143 -6.36 5.39 5.33
CA PRO A 143 -6.61 4.74 6.61
C PRO A 143 -7.91 3.95 6.63
N ASN A 144 -9.00 4.49 6.08
CA ASN A 144 -10.29 3.79 6.07
C ASN A 144 -10.24 2.53 5.18
N ALA A 145 -9.56 2.58 4.04
CA ALA A 145 -9.36 1.41 3.18
C ALA A 145 -8.63 0.29 3.92
N VAL A 146 -7.54 0.62 4.63
CA VAL A 146 -6.77 -0.34 5.45
C VAL A 146 -7.64 -0.96 6.55
N GLN A 147 -8.39 -0.13 7.31
CA GLN A 147 -9.29 -0.59 8.37
C GLN A 147 -10.38 -1.53 7.83
N LEU A 148 -11.08 -1.11 6.78
CA LEU A 148 -12.14 -1.91 6.15
C LEU A 148 -11.60 -3.24 5.61
N SER A 149 -10.37 -3.24 5.12
CA SER A 149 -9.75 -4.45 4.56
C SER A 149 -9.44 -5.47 5.65
N VAL A 150 -8.85 -5.04 6.76
CA VAL A 150 -8.55 -5.94 7.89
C VAL A 150 -9.85 -6.49 8.48
N VAL A 151 -10.83 -5.62 8.78
CA VAL A 151 -12.14 -6.07 9.29
C VAL A 151 -12.84 -7.00 8.30
N GLY A 152 -12.74 -6.71 7.00
CA GLY A 152 -13.31 -7.54 5.94
C GLY A 152 -12.71 -8.95 5.91
N ILE A 153 -11.39 -9.08 6.12
CA ILE A 153 -10.69 -10.37 6.17
C ILE A 153 -11.00 -11.12 7.46
N VAL A 154 -10.97 -10.45 8.61
CA VAL A 154 -11.27 -11.06 9.92
C VAL A 154 -12.67 -11.68 9.96
N GLN A 155 -13.62 -11.04 9.29
CA GLN A 155 -15.02 -11.49 9.25
C GLN A 155 -15.34 -12.34 8.01
N ALA A 156 -14.34 -12.65 7.17
CA ALA A 156 -14.55 -13.43 5.97
C ALA A 156 -14.79 -14.91 6.30
N CYS A 157 -15.65 -15.56 5.53
CA CYS A 157 -15.85 -17.01 5.59
C CYS A 157 -14.74 -17.74 4.81
N VAL A 158 -13.47 -17.52 5.18
CA VAL A 158 -12.30 -18.19 4.61
C VAL A 158 -11.72 -19.21 5.59
N PRO A 159 -11.06 -20.28 5.12
CA PRO A 159 -10.52 -21.31 6.01
C PRO A 159 -9.48 -20.79 7.02
N ASP A 160 -8.70 -19.78 6.63
CA ASP A 160 -7.56 -19.27 7.41
C ASP A 160 -7.40 -17.75 7.22
N PRO A 161 -8.15 -16.92 7.98
CA PRO A 161 -8.07 -15.47 7.89
C PRO A 161 -6.73 -14.93 8.42
N ASP A 162 -6.11 -15.60 9.40
CA ASP A 162 -4.84 -15.19 10.00
C ASP A 162 -3.71 -15.24 8.98
N ARG A 163 -3.61 -16.36 8.25
CA ARG A 163 -2.65 -16.48 7.15
C ARG A 163 -2.87 -15.41 6.09
N LEU A 164 -4.12 -15.10 5.75
CA LEU A 164 -4.43 -14.04 4.78
C LEU A 164 -4.01 -12.65 5.28
N LEU A 165 -4.17 -12.35 6.57
CA LEU A 165 -3.67 -11.12 7.19
C LEU A 165 -2.14 -11.04 7.19
N ARG A 166 -1.46 -12.16 7.48
CA ARG A 166 0.02 -12.24 7.41
C ARG A 166 0.53 -12.04 6.00
N GLU A 167 -0.06 -12.71 5.02
CA GLU A 167 0.28 -12.55 3.59
C GLU A 167 0.00 -11.12 3.10
N LEU A 168 -1.10 -10.51 3.56
CA LEU A 168 -1.41 -9.11 3.31
C LEU A 168 -0.29 -8.19 3.84
N LEU A 169 0.11 -8.36 5.10
CA LEU A 169 1.16 -7.56 5.71
C LEU A 169 2.50 -7.76 5.00
N ALA A 170 2.93 -9.00 4.80
CA ALA A 170 4.18 -9.31 4.10
C ALA A 170 4.21 -8.70 2.69
N GLY A 171 3.10 -8.79 1.96
CA GLY A 171 2.97 -8.16 0.65
C GLY A 171 3.01 -6.63 0.70
N ALA A 172 2.43 -6.01 1.73
CA ALA A 172 2.46 -4.56 1.94
C ALA A 172 3.87 -4.07 2.25
N ILE A 173 4.62 -4.81 3.06
CA ILE A 173 6.04 -4.56 3.32
C ILE A 173 6.84 -4.63 2.01
N GLY A 174 6.59 -5.65 1.17
CA GLY A 174 7.21 -5.79 -0.14
C GLY A 174 6.96 -4.59 -1.06
N ASP A 175 5.70 -4.11 -1.15
CA ASP A 175 5.35 -2.93 -1.94
C ASP A 175 6.05 -1.66 -1.44
N CYS A 176 6.05 -1.44 -0.12
CA CYS A 176 6.73 -0.29 0.48
C CYS A 176 8.24 -0.34 0.24
N SER A 177 8.85 -1.51 0.39
CA SER A 177 10.27 -1.73 0.10
C SER A 177 10.60 -1.41 -1.35
N ALA A 178 9.80 -1.91 -2.31
CA ALA A 178 10.00 -1.64 -3.73
C ALA A 178 9.88 -0.16 -4.07
N LEU A 179 8.91 0.55 -3.49
CA LEU A 179 8.73 1.99 -3.71
C LEU A 179 9.84 2.82 -3.05
N ILE A 180 10.13 2.59 -1.77
CA ILE A 180 11.07 3.43 -1.01
C ILE A 180 12.52 3.18 -1.44
N ARG A 181 12.89 1.91 -1.68
CA ARG A 181 14.27 1.55 -2.06
C ARG A 181 14.49 1.63 -3.58
N GLY A 182 13.44 1.51 -4.38
CA GLY A 182 13.50 1.69 -5.84
C GLY A 182 13.61 3.14 -6.29
N VAL A 183 13.41 4.11 -5.39
CA VAL A 183 13.58 5.57 -5.62
C VAL A 183 15.04 6.03 -5.35
N GLY A 184 16.00 5.11 -5.23
CA GLY A 184 17.44 5.45 -5.18
C GLY A 184 17.87 6.28 -6.39
N PRO A 185 18.81 7.24 -6.22
CA PRO A 185 19.08 8.28 -7.21
C PRO A 185 19.43 7.66 -8.55
N ALA A 186 18.76 8.13 -9.61
CA ALA A 186 19.18 7.87 -10.98
C ALA A 186 20.70 8.12 -11.05
N ALA A 187 21.44 7.04 -11.25
CA ALA A 187 22.89 7.06 -11.36
C ALA A 187 23.26 8.18 -12.33
N GLY A 188 24.15 9.07 -11.87
CA GLY A 188 24.65 10.17 -12.68
C GLY A 188 25.06 9.65 -14.05
N ALA A 189 24.41 10.18 -15.08
CA ALA A 189 24.94 10.11 -16.42
C ALA A 189 26.26 10.88 -16.41
N GLU A 190 27.35 10.18 -16.13
CA GLU A 190 28.68 10.59 -16.59
C GLU A 190 28.61 10.61 -18.12
N THR A 191 28.36 11.81 -18.65
CA THR A 191 28.66 12.13 -20.03
C THR A 191 30.18 12.04 -20.21
N PRO A 192 30.69 11.19 -21.11
CA PRO A 192 32.10 11.25 -21.47
C PRO A 192 32.38 12.63 -22.08
N ARG A 193 33.36 13.33 -21.53
CA ARG A 193 33.93 14.51 -22.18
C ARG A 193 34.64 14.04 -23.44
N GLU A 194 34.05 14.30 -24.60
CA GLU A 194 34.80 14.29 -25.87
C GLU A 194 35.82 15.44 -25.81
N GLU A 195 37.10 15.07 -25.63
CA GLU A 195 38.21 15.99 -25.79
C GLU A 195 38.31 16.41 -27.26
N GLY A 196 38.34 17.73 -27.44
CA GLY A 196 38.22 18.39 -28.72
C GLY A 196 39.28 17.97 -29.74
N ALA A 197 38.78 17.71 -30.96
CA ALA A 197 39.58 17.73 -32.16
C ALA A 197 40.23 19.11 -32.35
N VAL A 198 41.57 19.12 -32.41
CA VAL A 198 42.36 20.28 -32.79
C VAL A 198 42.27 20.47 -34.31
N PRO A 199 41.83 21.63 -34.83
CA PRO A 199 41.91 21.90 -36.25
C PRO A 199 43.32 22.39 -36.62
N VAL A 200 43.92 21.68 -37.57
CA VAL A 200 45.08 22.09 -38.36
C VAL A 200 44.70 23.31 -39.21
N HIS A 201 45.46 24.40 -39.11
CA HIS A 201 45.54 25.38 -40.18
C HIS A 201 46.90 26.09 -40.24
N ALA A 202 47.46 26.04 -41.47
CA ALA A 202 48.44 26.90 -42.14
C ALA A 202 49.89 26.90 -41.63
#